data_AF-A0A8J5R0V4-F1
#
_entry.id   AF-A0A8J5R0V4-F1
#
_cell.length_a   1.000
_cell.length_b   1.000
_cell.length_c   1.000
_cell.angle_alpha   90.00
_cell.angle_beta   90.00
_cell.angle_gamma   90.00
#
_symmetry.space_group_name_H-M   'P 1'
#
loop_
_entity.id
_entity.type
_entity.pdbx_description
1 polymer ?
#
loop_
_entity_poly.entity_id
_entity_poly.type
_entity_poly.pdbx_seq_one_letter_code
_entity_poly.pdbx_strand_id
1 'polypeptide(L)'
;MSLVTNAEEGHCIWYGQCHADQIGRSQNCYYTGEAKPLNGSGLEILARNCPHMMSNDVRTCCDVNQLETFDTNIKLAANFLARCPSCLDNLVKHLCEFTCSPKQSLFMNATQIEVNEETNNSE
;
A
#
# COMPACT_ATOMS: atom_id res chain seq x y z
N MET A 1 8.53 -5.33 26.10
CA MET A 1 7.79 -4.06 26.16
C MET A 1 6.70 -4.17 25.11
N SER A 2 5.50 -4.60 25.49
CA SER A 2 4.42 -4.86 24.53
C SER A 2 3.87 -3.53 24.02
N LEU A 3 4.04 -3.28 22.72
CA LEU A 3 3.35 -2.18 22.05
C LEU A 3 1.89 -2.61 21.89
N VAL A 4 1.06 -2.15 22.81
CA VAL A 4 -0.38 -2.10 22.58
C VAL A 4 -0.57 -1.03 21.52
N THR A 5 -0.87 -1.44 20.28
CA THR A 5 -1.34 -0.54 19.24
C THR A 5 -2.63 0.09 19.77
N ASN A 6 -2.61 1.40 20.02
CA ASN A 6 -3.82 2.11 20.40
C ASN A 6 -4.76 2.04 19.19
N ALA A 7 -5.88 1.31 19.31
CA ALA A 7 -6.80 1.06 18.19
C ALA A 7 -7.30 2.36 17.53
N GLU A 8 -7.23 3.49 18.23
CA GLU A 8 -7.59 4.82 17.71
C GLU A 8 -6.58 5.43 16.71
N GLU A 9 -5.30 5.01 16.73
CA GLU A 9 -4.28 5.56 15.82
C GLU A 9 -4.25 4.86 14.46
N GLY A 10 -4.78 3.64 14.39
CA GLY A 10 -4.74 2.77 13.20
C GLY A 10 -3.42 2.01 13.06
N HIS A 11 -3.44 0.93 12.30
CA HIS A 11 -2.27 0.13 11.95
C HIS A 11 -2.37 -0.36 10.49
N CYS A 12 -1.31 -1.00 9.99
CA CYS A 12 -1.31 -1.61 8.67
C CYS A 12 -2.14 -2.89 8.63
N ILE A 13 -2.65 -3.27 7.46
CA ILE A 13 -3.23 -4.60 7.23
C ILE A 13 -2.33 -5.46 6.35
N TRP A 14 -1.41 -4.81 5.62
CA TRP A 14 -0.30 -5.47 4.93
C TRP A 14 0.98 -4.63 4.94
N TYR A 15 2.08 -5.27 4.56
CA TYR A 15 3.34 -4.60 4.22
C TYR A 15 4.25 -5.54 3.41
N GLY A 16 4.70 -5.08 2.24
CA GLY A 16 5.51 -5.86 1.30
C GLY A 16 4.70 -6.79 0.41
N GLN A 17 5.41 -7.50 -0.48
CA GLN A 17 4.87 -8.51 -1.40
C GLN A 17 5.58 -9.85 -1.18
N CYS A 18 4.84 -10.96 -1.11
CA CYS A 18 5.39 -12.30 -0.79
C CYS A 18 4.93 -13.41 -1.71
N HIS A 19 3.97 -13.14 -2.60
CA HIS A 19 3.49 -14.10 -3.57
C HIS A 19 3.23 -13.42 -4.90
N ALA A 20 3.34 -14.20 -5.98
CA ALA A 20 2.87 -13.81 -7.30
C ALA A 20 1.97 -14.93 -7.83
N ASP A 21 0.76 -14.57 -8.26
CA ASP A 21 -0.21 -15.55 -8.74
C ASP A 21 0.26 -16.22 -10.05
N GLN A 22 -0.53 -17.18 -10.56
CA GLN A 22 -0.20 -17.93 -11.79
C GLN A 22 0.00 -17.05 -13.03
N ILE A 23 -0.46 -15.79 -13.01
CA ILE A 23 -0.29 -14.84 -14.12
C ILE A 23 0.70 -13.71 -13.77
N GLY A 24 1.43 -13.83 -12.67
CA GLY A 24 2.51 -12.94 -12.26
C GLY A 24 2.06 -11.67 -11.53
N ARG A 25 0.83 -11.63 -11.00
CA ARG A 25 0.38 -10.49 -10.18
C ARG A 25 0.85 -10.66 -8.74
N SER A 26 1.61 -9.69 -8.25
CA SER A 26 2.07 -9.67 -6.87
C SER A 26 0.91 -9.50 -5.87
N GLN A 27 0.92 -10.31 -4.81
CA GLN A 27 0.03 -10.22 -3.65
C GLN A 27 0.78 -9.64 -2.45
N ASN A 28 0.05 -8.92 -1.61
CA ASN A 28 0.61 -8.25 -0.44
C ASN A 28 0.76 -9.24 0.72
N CYS A 29 1.72 -8.99 1.62
CA CYS A 29 1.87 -9.79 2.83
C CYS A 29 1.02 -9.28 3.97
N TYR A 30 0.27 -10.15 4.61
CA TYR A 30 -0.46 -9.85 5.82
C TYR A 30 0.46 -9.32 6.92
N TYR A 31 0.13 -8.16 7.45
CA TYR A 31 0.94 -7.47 8.45
C TYR A 31 0.08 -6.49 9.25
N THR A 32 0.03 -6.68 10.57
CA THR A 32 -0.80 -5.88 11.50
C THR A 32 -0.02 -4.89 12.34
N GLY A 33 1.23 -4.62 11.99
CA GLY A 33 2.09 -3.70 12.74
C GLY A 33 1.92 -2.23 12.34
N GLU A 34 2.75 -1.39 12.95
CA GLU A 34 2.80 0.05 12.67
C GLU A 34 3.31 0.35 11.25
N ALA A 35 2.85 1.46 10.69
CA ALA A 35 3.39 2.01 9.44
C ALA A 35 4.91 2.23 9.56
N LYS A 36 5.65 1.93 8.49
CA LYS A 36 7.13 1.98 8.48
C LYS A 36 7.61 3.22 7.72
N PRO A 37 8.79 3.77 8.06
CA PRO A 37 9.37 4.89 7.32
C PRO A 37 9.62 4.49 5.86
N LEU A 38 9.20 5.35 4.93
CA LEU A 38 9.49 5.19 3.51
C LEU A 38 10.83 5.85 3.16
N ASN A 39 11.68 5.15 2.41
CA ASN A 39 13.00 5.65 2.02
C ASN A 39 13.27 5.47 0.52
N GLY A 40 14.35 6.09 0.06
CA GLY A 40 14.88 5.91 -1.29
C GLY A 40 13.90 6.30 -2.40
N SER A 41 13.89 5.50 -3.48
CA SER A 41 13.05 5.70 -4.67
C SER A 41 11.54 5.68 -4.37
N GLY A 42 11.11 5.04 -3.27
CA GLY A 42 9.71 5.02 -2.87
C GLY A 42 9.13 6.42 -2.62
N LEU A 43 9.93 7.33 -2.05
CA LEU A 43 9.49 8.71 -1.79
C LEU A 43 9.17 9.47 -3.09
N GLU A 44 9.94 9.24 -4.15
CA GLU A 44 9.71 9.88 -5.45
C GLU A 44 8.42 9.37 -6.11
N ILE A 45 8.18 8.06 -6.04
CA ILE A 45 6.96 7.43 -6.56
C ILE A 45 5.74 7.92 -5.77
N LEU A 46 5.84 7.96 -4.44
CA LEU A 46 4.78 8.45 -3.57
C LEU A 46 4.50 9.94 -3.81
N ALA A 47 5.53 10.78 -3.94
CA ALA A 47 5.35 12.21 -4.23
C ALA A 47 4.65 12.44 -5.58
N ARG A 48 4.96 11.61 -6.59
CA ARG A 48 4.35 11.70 -7.93
C ARG A 48 2.87 11.30 -7.93
N ASN A 49 2.55 10.15 -7.32
CA ASN A 49 1.20 9.58 -7.43
C ASN A 49 0.31 9.96 -6.24
N CYS A 50 0.87 10.14 -5.05
CA CYS A 50 0.17 10.37 -3.78
C CYS A 50 0.67 11.63 -3.04
N PRO A 51 0.71 12.82 -3.69
CA PRO A 51 1.33 14.02 -3.11
C PRO A 51 0.71 14.47 -1.78
N HIS A 52 -0.57 14.14 -1.55
CA HIS A 52 -1.30 14.44 -0.31
C HIS A 52 -0.78 13.67 0.93
N MET A 53 0.00 12.60 0.73
CA MET A 53 0.57 11.79 1.81
C MET A 53 1.99 12.23 2.19
N MET A 54 2.58 13.19 1.46
CA MET A 54 3.93 13.67 1.74
C MET A 54 3.95 14.53 3.01
N SER A 55 4.96 14.29 3.85
CA SER A 55 5.22 15.05 5.08
C SER A 55 6.71 14.98 5.46
N ASN A 56 7.11 15.58 6.58
CA ASN A 56 8.50 15.54 7.05
C ASN A 56 8.93 14.14 7.54
N ASP A 57 7.99 13.29 7.98
CA ASP A 57 8.22 11.91 8.41
C ASP A 57 7.21 10.99 7.72
N VAL A 58 7.53 10.59 6.50
CA VAL A 58 6.64 9.75 5.68
C VAL A 58 6.67 8.33 6.19
N ARG A 59 5.55 7.89 6.76
CA ARG A 59 5.31 6.51 7.18
C ARG A 59 4.15 5.91 6.42
N THR A 60 4.34 4.72 5.88
CA THR A 60 3.38 4.05 5.00
C THR A 60 3.18 2.60 5.39
N CYS A 61 2.02 2.06 5.00
CA CYS A 61 1.74 0.62 5.01
C CYS A 61 2.08 -0.05 3.67
N CYS A 62 2.96 0.56 2.89
CA CYS A 62 3.47 0.02 1.65
C CYS A 62 4.98 0.24 1.54
N ASP A 63 5.69 -0.70 0.93
CA ASP A 63 7.11 -0.58 0.63
C ASP A 63 7.38 -0.09 -0.81
N VAL A 64 8.66 -0.01 -1.17
CA VAL A 64 9.09 0.46 -2.49
C VAL A 64 8.59 -0.46 -3.61
N ASN A 65 8.59 -1.78 -3.42
CA ASN A 65 8.14 -2.75 -4.44
C ASN A 65 6.63 -2.64 -4.70
N GLN A 66 5.84 -2.45 -3.63
CA GLN A 66 4.42 -2.17 -3.73
C GLN A 66 4.17 -0.85 -4.47
N LEU A 67 4.97 0.19 -4.22
CA LEU A 67 4.86 1.47 -4.92
C LEU A 67 5.25 1.36 -6.40
N GLU A 68 6.24 0.56 -6.78
CA GLU A 68 6.59 0.30 -8.18
C GLU A 68 5.47 -0.43 -8.93
N THR A 69 4.87 -1.43 -8.27
CA THR A 69 3.69 -2.14 -8.79
C THR A 69 2.50 -1.19 -8.93
N PHE A 70 2.28 -0.36 -7.91
CA PHE A 70 1.24 0.67 -7.89
C PHE A 70 1.42 1.67 -9.04
N ASP A 71 2.62 2.21 -9.26
CA ASP A 71 2.92 3.16 -10.34
C ASP A 71 2.62 2.56 -11.73
N THR A 72 2.95 1.28 -11.92
CA THR A 72 2.61 0.54 -13.15
C THR A 72 1.10 0.44 -13.33
N ASN A 73 0.36 0.11 -12.28
CA ASN A 73 -1.10 0.00 -12.32
C ASN A 73 -1.78 1.36 -12.55
N ILE A 74 -1.28 2.45 -11.96
CA ILE A 74 -1.79 3.80 -12.20
C ILE A 74 -1.57 4.22 -13.65
N LYS A 75 -0.40 3.92 -14.26
CA LYS A 75 -0.16 4.17 -15.70
C LYS A 75 -1.16 3.44 -16.59
N LEU A 76 -1.51 2.19 -16.24
CA LEU A 76 -2.54 1.43 -16.96
C LEU A 76 -3.93 2.09 -16.82
N ALA A 77 -4.31 2.50 -15.60
CA ALA A 77 -5.58 3.19 -15.35
C ALA A 77 -5.65 4.55 -16.08
N ALA A 78 -4.53 5.27 -16.17
CA ALA A 78 -4.44 6.56 -16.84
C ALA A 78 -4.78 6.47 -18.35
N ASN A 79 -4.50 5.34 -19.01
CA ASN A 79 -4.89 5.14 -20.41
C ASN A 79 -6.41 5.28 -20.64
N PHE A 80 -7.22 5.02 -19.62
CA PHE A 80 -8.67 5.14 -19.68
C PHE A 80 -9.17 6.48 -19.12
N LEU A 81 -8.54 6.99 -18.06
CA LEU A 81 -9.08 8.09 -17.25
C LEU A 81 -8.38 9.43 -17.43
N ALA A 82 -7.24 9.50 -18.12
CA ALA A 82 -6.47 10.75 -18.27
C ALA A 82 -7.23 11.88 -19.00
N ARG A 83 -8.29 11.55 -19.75
CA ARG A 83 -9.18 12.54 -20.39
C ARG A 83 -10.03 13.33 -19.39
N CYS A 84 -10.18 12.82 -18.17
CA CYS A 84 -10.86 13.47 -17.04
C CYS A 84 -9.89 13.53 -15.85
N PRO A 85 -9.11 14.61 -15.69
CA PRO A 85 -8.08 14.70 -14.65
C PRO A 85 -8.62 14.48 -13.23
N SER A 86 -9.82 14.99 -12.92
CA SER A 86 -10.45 14.79 -11.61
C SER A 86 -10.86 13.33 -11.36
N CYS A 87 -11.29 12.61 -12.39
CA CYS A 87 -11.63 11.20 -12.29
C CYS A 87 -10.38 10.36 -11.95
N LEU A 88 -9.27 10.64 -12.65
CA LEU A 88 -8.00 9.99 -12.37
C LEU A 88 -7.47 10.36 -10.98
N ASP A 89 -7.52 11.63 -10.60
CA ASP A 89 -7.06 12.10 -9.28
C ASP A 89 -7.83 11.44 -8.13
N ASN A 90 -9.18 11.40 -8.22
CA ASN A 90 -10.01 10.74 -7.21
C ASN A 90 -9.71 9.25 -7.11
N LEU A 91 -9.53 8.56 -8.24
CA LEU A 91 -9.17 7.15 -8.25
C LEU A 91 -7.80 6.93 -7.62
N VAL A 92 -6.79 7.68 -8.05
CA VAL A 92 -5.42 7.56 -7.54
C VAL A 92 -5.40 7.85 -6.05
N LYS A 93 -6.06 8.90 -5.58
CA LYS A 93 -6.17 9.22 -4.15
C LYS A 93 -6.81 8.08 -3.34
N HIS A 94 -7.89 7.49 -3.85
CA HIS A 94 -8.52 6.34 -3.21
C HIS A 94 -7.56 5.15 -3.12
N LEU A 95 -6.86 4.83 -4.21
CA LEU A 95 -5.90 3.72 -4.24
C LEU A 95 -4.66 4.01 -3.36
N CYS A 96 -4.19 5.27 -3.29
CA CYS A 96 -3.13 5.69 -2.39
C CYS A 96 -3.48 5.40 -0.92
N GLU A 97 -4.66 5.84 -0.48
CA GLU A 97 -5.13 5.59 0.89
C GLU A 97 -5.29 4.08 1.13
N PHE A 98 -5.94 3.37 0.21
CA PHE A 98 -6.12 1.92 0.33
C PHE A 98 -4.79 1.16 0.42
N THR A 99 -3.80 1.50 -0.41
CA THR A 99 -2.52 0.78 -0.51
C THR A 99 -1.51 1.17 0.56
N CYS A 100 -1.42 2.46 0.90
CA CYS A 100 -0.28 3.00 1.63
C CYS A 100 -0.63 3.73 2.94
N SER A 101 -1.91 4.00 3.23
CA SER A 101 -2.29 4.80 4.40
C SER A 101 -1.74 4.20 5.69
N PRO A 102 -1.15 4.99 6.61
CA PRO A 102 -0.68 4.48 7.89
C PRO A 102 -1.83 4.00 8.81
N LYS A 103 -3.08 4.25 8.40
CA LYS A 103 -4.30 4.00 9.17
C LYS A 103 -5.23 2.98 8.52
N GLN A 104 -4.70 2.07 7.70
CA GLN A 104 -5.49 1.07 6.97
C GLN A 104 -6.55 0.39 7.85
N SER A 105 -6.17 -0.10 9.03
CA SER A 105 -7.07 -0.85 9.91
C SER A 105 -8.32 -0.09 10.36
N LEU A 106 -8.38 1.24 10.20
CA LEU A 106 -9.57 2.04 10.51
C LEU A 106 -10.67 1.89 9.46
N PHE A 107 -10.35 1.42 8.25
CA PHE A 107 -11.31 1.33 7.14
C PHE A 107 -11.25 0.01 6.35
N MET A 108 -10.30 -0.88 6.63
CA MET A 108 -10.22 -2.19 5.98
C MET A 108 -9.85 -3.30 6.98
N ASN A 109 -10.30 -4.53 6.69
CA ASN A 109 -10.02 -5.73 7.48
C ASN A 109 -9.71 -6.91 6.55
N ALA A 110 -8.70 -7.72 6.89
CA ALA A 110 -8.41 -8.96 6.18
C ALA A 110 -9.41 -10.05 6.60
N THR A 111 -10.06 -10.69 5.65
CA THR A 111 -11.06 -11.75 5.91
C THR A 111 -10.59 -13.15 5.56
N GLN A 112 -9.58 -13.26 4.71
CA GLN A 112 -8.95 -14.50 4.30
C GLN A 112 -7.45 -14.23 4.20
N ILE A 113 -6.66 -15.13 4.77
CA ILE A 113 -5.20 -15.07 4.82
C ILE A 113 -4.72 -16.48 4.50
N GLU A 114 -3.90 -16.61 3.46
CA GLU A 114 -3.26 -17.85 3.08
C GLU A 114 -1.81 -17.84 3.60
N VAL A 115 -1.25 -19.01 3.86
CA VAL A 115 0.15 -19.14 4.27
C VAL A 115 0.89 -19.80 3.13
N ASN A 116 1.88 -19.10 2.60
CA ASN A 116 2.76 -19.66 1.61
C ASN A 116 3.71 -20.66 2.28
N GLU A 117 3.50 -21.95 2.04
CA GLU A 117 4.26 -23.04 2.67
C GLU A 117 5.76 -23.00 2.34
N GLU A 118 6.15 -22.39 1.21
CA GLU A 118 7.55 -22.30 0.79
C GLU A 118 8.31 -21.18 1.50
N THR A 119 7.64 -20.04 1.75
CA THR A 119 8.27 -18.85 2.33
C THR A 119 7.88 -18.58 3.79
N ASN A 120 6.90 -19.31 4.33
CA ASN A 120 6.24 -19.07 5.63
C ASN A 120 5.66 -17.65 5.79
N ASN A 121 5.42 -16.94 4.69
CA ASN A 121 4.76 -15.65 4.70
C ASN A 121 3.23 -15.85 4.65
N SER A 122 2.51 -14.92 5.26
CA SER A 122 1.05 -14.86 5.19
C SER A 122 0.63 -13.82 4.15
N GLU A 123 -0.35 -14.14 3.29
CA GLU A 123 -0.83 -13.33 2.16
C GLU A 123 -2.35 -13.21 2.11
#